data_AF-A7IEV5-F1
#
_entry.id   AF-A7IEV5-F1
#
_cell.length_a   1.000
_cell.length_b   1.000
_cell.length_c   1.000
_cell.angle_alpha   90.00
_cell.angle_beta   90.00
_cell.angle_gamma   90.00
#
_symmetry.space_group_name_H-M   'P 1'
#
loop_
_entity.id
_entity.type
_entity.pdbx_description
1 polymer ?
#
loop_
_entity_poly.entity_id
_entity_poly.type
_entity_poly.pdbx_seq_one_letter_code
_entity_poly.pdbx_strand_id
1 'polypeptide(L)' 'MRPKYGHWVIFDHCMPFDISRAYDEAKGIDTPRIWTAERDIEMWHALEG' A
#
# COMPACT_ATOMS: atom_id res chain seq x y z
N MET A 1 17.78 3.97 -6.24
CA MET A 1 18.24 2.58 -6.06
C MET A 1 17.05 1.70 -6.44
N ARG A 2 17.10 0.90 -7.51
CA ARG A 2 15.97 -0.01 -7.77
C ARG A 2 15.98 -1.06 -6.65
N PRO A 3 14.91 -1.20 -5.86
CA PRO A 3 14.84 -2.22 -4.82
C PRO A 3 15.10 -3.59 -5.44
N LYS A 4 15.59 -4.54 -4.64
CA LYS A 4 15.84 -5.93 -5.07
C LYS A 4 14.66 -6.54 -5.85
N TYR A 5 13.44 -6.10 -5.56
CA TYR A 5 12.20 -6.56 -6.17
C TYR A 5 11.54 -5.57 -7.15
N GLY A 6 12.13 -4.40 -7.39
CA GLY A 6 11.56 -3.35 -8.26
C GLY A 6 11.60 -3.65 -9.76
N HIS A 7 12.00 -4.87 -10.16
CA HIS A 7 11.93 -5.35 -11.55
C HIS A 7 10.67 -6.18 -11.81
N TRP A 8 9.95 -6.57 -10.76
CA TRP A 8 8.70 -7.30 -10.89
C TRP A 8 7.60 -6.35 -11.37
N VAL A 9 6.88 -6.77 -12.40
CA VAL A 9 5.85 -5.96 -13.08
C VAL A 9 4.72 -5.48 -12.16
N ILE A 10 4.54 -6.14 -11.03
CA ILE A 10 3.50 -5.81 -10.05
C ILE A 10 4.05 -5.05 -8.84
N PHE A 11 5.37 -4.86 -8.74
CA PHE A 11 6.01 -4.33 -7.52
C PHE A 11 5.45 -2.96 -7.15
N ASP A 12 5.44 -2.02 -8.10
CA ASP A 12 4.96 -0.65 -7.85
C ASP A 12 3.47 -0.61 -7.51
N HIS A 13 2.68 -1.57 -8.02
CA HIS A 13 1.26 -1.66 -7.72
C HIS A 13 0.99 -2.33 -6.37
N CYS A 14 1.70 -3.39 -5.99
CA CYS A 14 1.50 -4.10 -4.73
C CYS A 14 2.09 -3.36 -3.52
N MET A 15 3.18 -2.63 -3.71
CA MET A 15 3.93 -1.98 -2.62
C MET A 15 3.04 -1.05 -1.75
N PRO A 16 2.16 -0.20 -2.30
CA PRO A 16 1.26 0.64 -1.50
C PRO A 16 0.28 -0.14 -0.61
N PHE A 17 -0.19 -1.31 -1.07
CA PHE A 17 -1.08 -2.18 -0.29
C PHE A 17 -0.33 -2.83 0.87
N ASP A 18 0.87 -3.35 0.61
CA ASP A 18 1.72 -3.97 1.64
C ASP A 18 2.12 -2.96 2.71
N ILE A 19 2.52 -1.74 2.30
CA ILE A 19 2.84 -0.65 3.23
C ILE A 19 1.60 -0.23 4.02
N SER A 20 0.44 -0.10 3.37
CA SER A 20 -0.83 0.21 4.03
C SER A 20 -1.15 -0.80 5.14
N ARG A 21 -0.99 -2.10 4.86
CA ARG A 21 -1.22 -3.16 5.84
C ARG A 21 -0.21 -3.09 6.98
N ALA A 22 1.08 -2.97 6.69
CA ALA A 22 2.12 -2.88 7.70
C ALA A 22 1.92 -1.66 8.63
N TYR A 23 1.42 -0.55 8.07
CA TYR A 23 1.10 0.64 8.85
C TYR A 23 -0.10 0.44 9.78
N ASP A 24 -1.16 -0.22 9.31
CA ASP A 24 -2.31 -0.58 10.14
C ASP A 24 -1.90 -1.54 11.28
N GLU A 25 -1.06 -2.54 10.99
CA GLU A 25 -0.48 -3.44 12.01
C GLU A 25 0.35 -2.68 13.05
N ALA A 26 1.21 -1.75 12.61
CA ALA A 26 2.02 -0.93 13.50
C ALA A 26 1.19 -0.02 14.42
N LYS A 27 -0.05 0.32 14.02
CA LYS A 27 -1.02 1.04 14.85
C LYS A 27 -1.81 0.15 15.80
N GLY A 28 -1.54 -1.15 15.83
CA GLY A 28 -2.26 -2.12 16.66
C GLY A 28 -3.60 -2.56 16.05
N ILE A 29 -3.83 -2.31 14.77
CA ILE A 29 -5.01 -2.81 14.06
C ILE A 29 -4.71 -4.24 13.59
N ASP A 30 -5.05 -5.19 14.45
CA ASP A 30 -4.79 -6.62 14.22
C ASP A 30 -5.62 -7.16 13.03
N THR A 31 -6.90 -6.76 12.95
CA THR A 31 -7.79 -7.20 11.88
C THR A 31 -7.64 -6.35 10.61
N PRO A 32 -7.56 -6.98 9.43
CA PRO A 32 -7.54 -6.24 8.17
C PRO A 32 -8.77 -5.36 8.02
N ARG A 33 -8.56 -4.09 7.71
CA ARG A 33 -9.63 -3.18 7.33
C ARG A 33 -10.10 -3.51 5.91
N ILE A 34 -11.38 -3.33 5.65
CA ILE A 34 -11.94 -3.47 4.30
C ILE A 34 -11.27 -2.43 3.40
N TRP A 35 -10.78 -2.90 2.25
CA TRP A 35 -10.27 -2.03 1.20
C TRP A 35 -11.45 -1.45 0.43
N THR A 36 -11.78 -0.18 0.67
CA THR A 36 -12.87 0.52 -0.03
C THR A 36 -12.34 1.28 -1.23
N ALA A 37 -13.22 1.54 -2.21
CA ALA A 37 -12.87 2.33 -3.40
C ALA A 37 -12.41 3.76 -3.03
N GLU A 38 -13.00 4.36 -1.99
CA GLU A 38 -12.60 5.68 -1.49
C GLU A 38 -11.16 5.68 -0.98
N ARG A 39 -10.76 4.65 -0.22
CA ARG A 39 -9.39 4.50 0.31
C ARG A 39 -8.38 4.29 -0.81
N ASP A 40 -8.76 3.55 -1.84
CA ASP A 40 -7.93 3.33 -3.03
C ASP A 40 -7.62 4.67 -3.72
N ILE A 41 -8.66 5.46 -3.98
CA ILE A 41 -8.56 6.79 -4.60
C ILE A 41 -7.72 7.73 -3.74
N GLU A 42 -7.97 7.79 -2.43
CA GLU A 42 -7.20 8.63 -1.50
C GLU A 42 -5.71 8.25 -1.47
N MET A 43 -5.41 6.94 -1.44
CA MET A 43 -4.04 6.45 -1.46
C MET A 43 -3.33 6.81 -2.78
N TRP A 44 -3.98 6.64 -3.94
CA TRP A 44 -3.41 7.03 -5.23
C TRP A 44 -3.19 8.54 -5.32
N HIS A 45 -4.15 9.35 -4.88
CA HIS A 45 -3.98 10.80 -4.81
C HIS A 45 -2.81 11.22 -3.92
N ALA A 46 -2.56 10.53 -2.81
CA ALA A 46 -1.43 10.81 -1.93
C ALA A 46 -0.07 10.41 -2.54
N LEU A 47 -0.05 9.44 -3.46
CA LEU A 47 1.18 8.99 -4.15
C LEU A 47 1.52 9.81 -5.40
N GLU A 48 0.52 10.39 -6.06
CA GLU A 48 0.70 11.24 -7.24
C GLU A 48 0.93 12.74 -6.92
N GLY A 49 1.01 13.10 -5.62
CA GLY A 49 1.24 14.46 -5.10
C GLY A 49 2.69 14.91 -5.06
#